data_AF-A0ABD1M3L1-F1
#
_entry.id   AF-A0ABD1M3L1-F1
#
_cell.length_a   1.000
_cell.length_b   1.000
_cell.length_c   1.000
_cell.angle_alpha   90.00
_cell.angle_beta   90.00
_cell.angle_gamma   90.00
#
_symmetry.space_group_name_H-M   'P 1'
#
loop_
_entity.id
_entity.type
_entity.pdbx_description
1 polymer ?
#
loop_
_entity_poly.entity_id
_entity_poly.type
_entity_poly.pdbx_seq_one_letter_code
_entity_poly.pdbx_strand_id
1 'polypeptide(L)'
;MSSVAMNCIAKTVGASSTDNFPQESINNTLEPRDRIAGRYSYWSSTGQTNPNVPETLTYELVSQICVITEINIQPFQAYFHMGSPIYSAKSVRFKMGHLKASLDAVDDEIYSWTYISPEFPMSQVFNFYVI
;
A
#
# COMPACT_ATOMS: atom_id res chain seq x y z
N MET A 1 18.26 9.47 21.24
CA MET A 1 18.46 8.19 20.55
C MET A 1 17.42 8.12 19.45
N SER A 2 17.81 8.27 18.18
CA SER A 2 16.89 8.04 17.06
C SER A 2 16.65 6.54 17.00
N SER A 3 15.42 6.10 17.26
CA SER A 3 15.01 4.74 16.93
C SER A 3 15.12 4.61 15.42
N VAL A 4 15.95 3.69 14.94
CA VAL A 4 15.79 3.18 13.58
C VAL A 4 14.36 2.64 13.53
N ALA A 5 13.47 3.32 12.81
CA ALA A 5 12.14 2.79 12.56
C ALA A 5 12.33 1.43 11.89
N MET A 6 12.12 0.35 12.65
CA MET A 6 12.21 -1.00 12.10
C MET A 6 11.04 -1.17 11.14
N ASN A 7 11.36 -1.43 9.87
CA ASN A 7 10.34 -1.77 8.89
C ASN A 7 9.69 -3.10 9.31
N CYS A 8 8.38 -3.05 9.59
CA CYS A 8 7.61 -4.24 9.97
C CYS A 8 7.28 -5.13 8.76
N ILE A 9 7.53 -4.68 7.52
CA ILE A 9 7.29 -5.42 6.29
C ILE A 9 8.49 -6.30 5.95
N ALA A 10 8.26 -7.60 5.79
CA ALA A 10 9.25 -8.57 5.30
C ALA A 10 9.37 -8.52 3.78
N LYS A 11 8.24 -8.62 3.09
CA LYS A 11 8.15 -8.64 1.62
C LYS A 11 6.73 -8.32 1.16
N THR A 12 6.61 -8.00 -0.12
CA THR A 12 5.31 -7.94 -0.81
C THR A 12 4.73 -9.33 -1.00
N VAL A 13 3.43 -9.47 -0.81
CA VAL A 13 2.69 -10.71 -1.13
C VAL A 13 1.97 -10.55 -2.46
N GLY A 14 1.29 -9.42 -2.67
CA GLY A 14 0.59 -9.14 -3.92
C GLY A 14 -0.20 -7.84 -3.89
N ALA A 15 -0.58 -7.39 -5.08
CA ALA A 15 -1.52 -6.30 -5.28
C ALA A 15 -2.80 -6.85 -5.95
N SER A 16 -3.95 -6.20 -5.71
CA SER A 16 -5.21 -6.53 -6.41
C SER A 16 -5.07 -6.42 -7.92
N SER A 17 -4.32 -5.42 -8.38
CA SER A 17 -3.98 -5.18 -9.77
C SER A 17 -2.65 -4.43 -9.86
N THR A 18 -2.08 -4.36 -11.06
CA THR A 18 -0.96 -3.48 -11.38
C THR A 18 -1.09 -3.09 -12.83
N ASP A 19 -1.01 -1.78 -13.13
CA ASP A 19 -1.16 -1.27 -14.50
C ASP A 19 0.08 -1.59 -15.35
N ASN A 20 1.11 -0.74 -15.31
CA ASN A 20 2.30 -0.93 -16.12
C ASN A 20 3.29 -1.88 -15.42
N PHE A 21 2.95 -3.16 -15.32
CA PHE A 21 3.82 -4.17 -14.72
C PHE A 21 5.03 -4.48 -15.63
N PRO A 22 6.27 -4.58 -15.07
CA PRO A 22 6.64 -4.49 -13.65
C PRO A 22 7.03 -3.07 -13.18
N GLN A 23 6.97 -2.06 -14.04
CA GLN A 23 7.46 -0.71 -13.77
C GLN A 23 6.75 -0.04 -12.60
N GLU A 24 5.45 -0.28 -12.43
CA GLU A 24 4.60 0.30 -11.37
C GLU A 24 4.21 -0.75 -10.32
N SER A 25 5.08 -1.72 -10.07
CA SER A 25 4.78 -2.85 -9.18
C SER A 25 4.75 -2.47 -7.70
N ILE A 26 4.05 -3.27 -6.91
CA ILE A 26 4.03 -3.18 -5.44
C ILE A 26 5.45 -3.18 -4.82
N ASN A 27 6.46 -3.77 -5.47
CA ASN A 27 7.82 -3.76 -4.91
C ASN A 27 8.38 -2.34 -4.75
N ASN A 28 7.92 -1.39 -5.56
CA ASN A 28 8.35 0.01 -5.49
C ASN A 28 7.92 0.70 -4.19
N THR A 29 6.90 0.18 -3.47
CA THR A 29 6.41 0.77 -2.22
C THR A 29 7.26 0.38 -1.00
N LEU A 30 8.18 -0.57 -1.15
CA LEU A 30 9.15 -0.93 -0.11
C LEU A 30 10.25 0.11 0.06
N GLU A 31 10.38 1.03 -0.90
CA GLU A 31 11.35 2.11 -0.90
C GLU A 31 10.60 3.46 -0.83
N PRO A 32 10.81 4.27 0.21
CA PRO A 32 10.10 5.54 0.38
C PRO A 32 10.47 6.63 -0.64
N ARG A 33 11.54 6.45 -1.43
CA ARG A 33 11.96 7.43 -2.44
C ARG A 33 11.09 7.36 -3.68
N ASP A 34 10.55 8.50 -4.12
CA ASP A 34 9.82 8.63 -5.39
C ASP A 34 10.66 8.33 -6.64
N ARG A 35 11.99 8.30 -6.51
CA ARG A 35 12.91 8.00 -7.61
C ARG A 35 14.06 7.10 -7.19
N ILE A 36 14.30 6.05 -7.97
CA ILE A 36 15.41 5.10 -7.79
C ILE A 36 16.13 4.98 -9.13
N ALA A 37 17.46 5.20 -9.13
CA ALA A 37 18.29 5.10 -10.33
C ALA A 37 17.72 5.88 -11.54
N GLY A 38 17.16 7.06 -11.29
CA GLY A 38 16.58 7.94 -12.32
C GLY A 38 15.19 7.54 -12.81
N ARG A 39 14.58 6.48 -12.26
CA ARG A 39 13.20 6.04 -12.58
C ARG A 39 12.26 6.43 -11.46
N TYR A 40 11.01 6.72 -11.81
CA TYR A 40 9.95 6.92 -10.81
C TYR A 40 9.64 5.58 -10.11
N SER A 41 9.45 5.64 -8.80
CA SER A 41 9.18 4.47 -7.96
C SER A 41 7.85 4.67 -7.25
N TYR A 42 6.82 4.00 -7.76
CA TYR A 42 5.47 4.01 -7.20
C TYR A 42 4.73 2.73 -7.61
N TRP A 43 3.59 2.49 -6.97
CA TRP A 43 2.61 1.51 -7.44
C TRP A 43 1.39 2.20 -8.01
N SER A 44 0.79 1.60 -9.04
CA SER A 44 -0.49 1.99 -9.63
C SER A 44 -1.37 0.76 -9.84
N SER A 45 -2.68 0.94 -9.72
CA SER A 45 -3.66 -0.07 -10.13
C SER A 45 -4.07 0.13 -11.59
N THR A 46 -4.62 -0.92 -12.21
CA THR A 46 -5.30 -0.80 -13.53
C THR A 46 -6.58 0.04 -13.46
N GLY A 47 -7.00 0.40 -12.25
CA GLY A 47 -8.27 1.04 -11.97
C GLY A 47 -9.44 0.06 -11.98
N GLN A 48 -10.56 0.53 -11.45
CA GLN A 48 -11.78 -0.24 -11.30
C GLN A 48 -13.00 0.63 -11.56
N THR A 49 -13.89 0.17 -12.43
CA THR A 49 -15.11 0.90 -12.79
C THR A 49 -16.11 0.94 -11.64
N ASN A 50 -16.17 -0.12 -10.84
CA ASN A 50 -17.01 -0.16 -9.65
C ASN A 50 -16.28 0.48 -8.44
N PRO A 51 -16.71 1.67 -7.96
CA PRO A 51 -16.02 2.36 -6.87
C PRO A 51 -16.06 1.61 -5.53
N ASN A 52 -16.90 0.57 -5.41
CA ASN A 52 -17.01 -0.25 -4.20
C ASN A 52 -15.99 -1.41 -4.15
N VAL A 53 -15.28 -1.67 -5.25
CA VAL A 53 -14.25 -2.69 -5.28
C VAL A 53 -12.91 -2.02 -4.93
N PRO A 54 -12.30 -2.36 -3.78
CA PRO A 54 -11.07 -1.71 -3.35
C PRO A 54 -9.87 -2.22 -4.15
N GLU A 55 -8.91 -1.34 -4.39
CA GLU A 55 -7.56 -1.74 -4.78
C GLU A 55 -6.73 -1.96 -3.50
N THR A 56 -5.95 -3.05 -3.46
CA THR A 56 -5.28 -3.50 -2.25
C THR A 56 -3.82 -3.85 -2.50
N LEU A 57 -2.99 -3.58 -1.50
CA LEU A 57 -1.59 -4.00 -1.42
C LEU A 57 -1.44 -4.87 -0.17
N THR A 58 -0.92 -6.08 -0.34
CA THR A 58 -0.75 -7.06 0.75
C THR A 58 0.74 -7.30 0.99
N TYR A 59 1.14 -7.23 2.27
CA TYR A 59 2.50 -7.40 2.72
C TYR A 59 2.57 -8.48 3.79
N GLU A 60 3.70 -9.21 3.83
CA GLU A 60 4.04 -10.12 4.91
C GLU A 60 4.80 -9.34 5.99
N LEU A 61 4.47 -9.58 7.26
CA LEU A 61 5.19 -8.96 8.37
C LEU A 61 6.48 -9.73 8.70
N VAL A 62 7.48 -9.05 9.24
CA VAL A 62 8.83 -9.61 9.56
C VAL A 62 8.81 -10.72 10.61
N SER A 63 7.74 -10.85 11.39
CA SER A 63 7.62 -11.81 12.48
C SER A 63 6.16 -12.18 12.71
N GLN A 64 5.92 -13.34 13.32
CA GLN A 64 4.60 -13.78 13.79
C GLN A 64 3.97 -12.78 14.77
N ILE A 65 4.80 -12.05 15.52
CA ILE A 65 4.38 -10.96 16.40
C ILE A 65 5.17 -9.70 16.02
N CYS A 66 4.44 -8.68 15.56
CA CYS A 66 4.96 -7.35 15.26
C CYS A 66 4.08 -6.30 15.94
N VAL A 67 4.69 -5.23 16.47
CA VAL A 67 3.97 -4.07 16.99
C VAL A 67 4.05 -2.96 15.95
N ILE A 68 2.94 -2.66 15.29
CA ILE A 68 2.83 -1.57 14.32
C ILE A 68 2.34 -0.33 15.05
N THR A 69 3.20 0.67 15.20
CA THR A 69 2.85 1.95 15.83
C THR A 69 2.37 3.00 14.83
N GLU A 70 2.81 2.89 13.58
CA GLU A 70 2.55 3.88 12.54
C GLU A 70 2.58 3.22 11.16
N ILE A 71 1.72 3.70 10.25
CA ILE A 71 1.72 3.33 8.83
C ILE A 71 1.72 4.63 8.03
N ASN A 72 2.79 4.84 7.27
CA ASN A 72 2.96 6.01 6.43
C ASN A 72 2.63 5.67 4.97
N ILE A 73 1.77 6.48 4.35
CA ILE A 73 1.42 6.36 2.93
C ILE A 73 1.76 7.68 2.26
N GLN A 74 2.58 7.60 1.22
CA GLN A 74 2.97 8.75 0.40
C GLN A 74 2.23 8.71 -0.94
N PRO A 75 1.31 9.66 -1.20
CA PRO A 75 0.77 9.85 -2.54
C PRO A 75 1.87 10.18 -3.54
N PHE A 76 1.73 9.71 -4.78
CA PHE A 76 2.72 9.93 -5.82
C PHE A 76 2.38 11.16 -6.68
N GLN A 77 3.34 12.08 -6.86
CA GLN A 77 3.20 13.18 -7.80
C GLN A 77 3.76 12.80 -9.17
N ALA A 78 2.91 12.78 -10.19
CA ALA A 78 3.33 12.45 -11.54
C ALA A 78 3.90 13.67 -12.27
N TYR A 79 5.16 13.98 -11.97
CA TYR A 79 5.91 15.07 -12.61
C TYR A 79 6.00 14.97 -14.15
N PHE A 80 5.70 13.81 -14.72
CA PHE A 80 5.70 13.56 -16.16
C PHE A 80 4.34 13.88 -16.84
N HIS A 81 3.29 14.19 -16.08
CA HIS A 81 2.01 14.68 -16.62
C HIS A 81 1.90 16.20 -16.50
N MET A 82 1.20 16.81 -17.45
CA MET A 82 0.89 18.25 -17.41
C MET A 82 0.15 18.59 -16.12
N GLY A 83 0.62 19.62 -15.40
CA GLY A 83 0.04 20.02 -14.10
C GLY A 83 0.49 19.17 -12.90
N SER A 84 1.30 18.14 -13.12
CA SER A 84 1.88 17.29 -12.07
C SER A 84 0.83 16.79 -11.05
N PRO A 85 -0.20 16.06 -11.53
CA PRO A 85 -1.28 15.57 -10.68
C PRO A 85 -0.75 14.62 -9.60
N ILE A 86 -1.50 14.56 -8.50
CA ILE A 86 -1.22 13.65 -7.38
C ILE A 86 -2.13 12.44 -7.55
N TYR A 87 -1.51 11.27 -7.68
CA TYR A 87 -2.21 10.00 -7.63
C TYR A 87 -2.31 9.54 -6.18
N SER A 88 -3.51 9.71 -5.61
CA SER A 88 -3.86 9.37 -4.23
C SER A 88 -5.19 8.63 -4.20
N ALA A 89 -5.32 7.62 -3.33
CA ALA A 89 -6.62 7.03 -3.03
C ALA A 89 -7.50 8.08 -2.32
N LYS A 90 -8.84 7.99 -2.39
CA LYS A 90 -9.72 8.90 -1.64
C LYS A 90 -9.67 8.65 -0.13
N SER A 91 -9.67 7.38 0.24
CA SER A 91 -9.51 6.89 1.61
C SER A 91 -8.77 5.56 1.57
N VAL A 92 -8.22 5.16 2.72
CA VAL A 92 -7.57 3.88 2.93
C VAL A 92 -8.11 3.20 4.18
N ARG A 93 -8.02 1.88 4.22
CA ARG A 93 -8.32 1.05 5.38
C ARG A 93 -7.25 -0.02 5.50
N PHE A 94 -6.83 -0.29 6.73
CA PHE A 94 -5.84 -1.30 7.03
C PHE A 94 -6.52 -2.55 7.56
N LYS A 95 -6.12 -3.71 7.03
CA LYS A 95 -6.54 -5.02 7.52
C LYS A 95 -5.31 -5.77 7.98
N MET A 96 -5.39 -6.36 9.16
CA MET A 96 -4.33 -7.20 9.73
C MET A 96 -4.94 -8.57 10.06
N GLY A 97 -4.17 -9.61 9.79
CA GLY A 97 -4.68 -10.97 9.83
C GLY A 97 -3.59 -11.98 9.58
N HIS A 98 -4.01 -13.22 9.34
CA HIS A 98 -3.11 -14.32 9.04
C HIS A 98 -3.72 -15.24 7.97
N LEU A 99 -2.88 -16.05 7.33
CA LEU A 99 -3.34 -17.06 6.38
C LEU A 99 -4.23 -18.07 7.12
N LYS A 100 -5.33 -18.49 6.49
CA LYS A 100 -6.16 -19.59 7.01
C LYS A 100 -5.36 -20.89 6.89
N ALA A 101 -5.38 -21.73 7.92
CA ALA A 101 -4.59 -22.98 7.97
C ALA A 101 -5.15 -24.11 7.08
N SER A 102 -6.35 -23.96 6.54
CA SER A 102 -7.04 -25.00 5.76
C SER A 102 -6.86 -24.79 4.26
N LEU A 103 -6.32 -25.80 3.58
CA LEU A 103 -6.26 -25.91 2.11
C LEU A 103 -7.64 -26.26 1.50
N ASP A 104 -8.63 -26.61 2.32
CA ASP A 104 -10.01 -26.91 1.89
C ASP A 104 -10.90 -25.65 1.86
N ALA A 105 -10.30 -24.46 1.83
CA ALA A 105 -11.03 -23.21 1.74
C ALA A 105 -11.68 -23.08 0.36
N VAL A 106 -12.93 -23.54 0.25
CA VAL A 106 -13.88 -23.23 -0.83
C VAL A 106 -14.36 -21.76 -0.75
N ASP A 107 -13.68 -20.95 0.04
CA ASP A 107 -13.97 -19.55 0.35
C ASP A 107 -12.87 -18.70 -0.33
N ASP A 108 -13.26 -17.74 -1.17
CA ASP A 108 -12.34 -16.90 -1.96
C ASP A 108 -11.38 -16.07 -1.08
N GLU A 109 -11.64 -15.98 0.23
CA GLU A 109 -10.77 -15.28 1.18
C GLU A 109 -9.74 -16.22 1.84
N ILE A 110 -8.51 -16.22 1.32
CA ILE A 110 -7.37 -16.98 1.89
C ILE A 110 -6.88 -16.46 3.26
N TYR A 111 -7.26 -15.24 3.65
CA TYR A 111 -6.85 -14.61 4.90
C TYR A 111 -7.99 -14.55 5.92
N SER A 112 -7.66 -14.72 7.20
CA SER A 112 -8.53 -14.38 8.31
C SER A 112 -8.11 -13.02 8.86
N TRP A 113 -8.93 -11.99 8.65
CA TRP A 113 -8.70 -10.64 9.14
C TRP A 113 -9.16 -10.52 10.59
N THR A 114 -8.22 -10.32 11.52
CA THR A 114 -8.49 -10.18 12.95
C THR A 114 -8.65 -8.73 13.38
N TYR A 115 -8.14 -7.80 12.58
CA TYR A 115 -8.33 -6.37 12.77
C TYR A 115 -8.63 -5.69 11.43
N ILE A 116 -9.59 -4.78 11.47
CA ILE A 116 -9.98 -3.92 10.37
C ILE A 116 -10.10 -2.50 10.93
N SER A 117 -9.31 -1.57 10.40
CA SER A 117 -9.36 -0.18 10.84
C SER A 117 -10.62 0.55 10.34
N PRO A 118 -10.93 1.74 10.89
CA PRO A 118 -11.75 2.73 10.21
C PRO A 118 -11.17 3.09 8.84
N GLU A 119 -11.96 3.79 8.03
CA GLU A 119 -11.43 4.45 6.83
C GLU A 119 -10.76 5.77 7.22
N PHE A 120 -9.55 5.98 6.71
CA PHE A 120 -8.81 7.21 6.87
C PHE A 120 -8.83 7.97 5.55
N PRO A 121 -9.25 9.25 5.53
CA PRO A 121 -9.18 10.05 4.32
C PRO A 121 -7.72 10.28 3.94
N MET A 122 -7.44 10.27 2.65
CA MET A 122 -6.10 10.50 2.12
C MET A 122 -6.04 11.86 1.45
N SER A 123 -4.91 12.56 1.62
CA SER A 123 -4.74 13.86 1.00
C SER A 123 -4.73 13.73 -0.53
N GLN A 124 -5.59 14.49 -1.19
CA GLN A 124 -5.63 14.61 -2.65
C GLN A 124 -4.73 15.74 -3.16
N VAL A 125 -4.12 16.50 -2.24
CA VAL A 125 -3.27 17.67 -2.49
C VAL A 125 -2.03 17.61 -1.59
N PHE A 126 -0.87 18.10 -2.03
CA PHE A 126 0.26 18.33 -1.12
C PHE A 126 -0.03 19.61 -0.33
N ASN A 127 -0.71 19.48 0.81
CA ASN A 127 -0.78 20.56 1.77
C ASN A 127 0.47 20.50 2.63
N PHE A 128 1.40 21.44 2.44
CA PHE A 128 2.61 21.62 3.26
C PHE A 128 2.31 22.13 4.69
N TYR A 129 1.14 21.81 5.25
CA TYR A 129 0.87 22.11 6.65
C TYR A 129 1.33 20.91 7.48
N VAL A 130 2.55 21.05 8.01
CA VAL A 130 3.08 20.23 9.10
C VAL A 130 2.06 20.25 10.24
N ILE A 131 1.53 19.08 10.58
CA ILE A 131 0.92 18.80 11.90
C ILE A 131 1.90 17.94 12.67
#